data_AF-A0AA42B8D9-F1
#
_entry.id   AF-A0AA42B8D9-F1
#
_cell.length_a   1.000
_cell.length_b   1.000
_cell.length_c   1.000
_cell.angle_alpha   90.00
_cell.angle_beta   90.00
_cell.angle_gamma   90.00
#
_symmetry.space_group_name_H-M   'P 1'
#
loop_
_entity.id
_entity.type
_entity.pdbx_description
1 polymer ?
#
loop_
_entity_poly.entity_id
_entity_poly.type
_entity_poly.pdbx_seq_one_letter_code
_entity_poly.pdbx_strand_id
1 'polypeptide(L)'
;MFKKCIAALALVATSLTAQADMIGGVEYTPGPFTTVTGAIEQKLNPVTGEFTVTGSLNTATGPFTCASCELTFVMGGYTLAAPPIDGIFSDTYIYTGGTIDIYVQQAGSTDKDLWLALEGHDVDQGFGDYSFIGNVNGFSGSITSLTGTGYLDVVGGIAADNFDTNVGIDGSDIAFNGSFGSPLYDSQGNLIATGSGDFHGATIPEPAAVALFGLGLLGCAAMARRRKA
;
A
#
# COMPACT_ATOMS: atom_id res chain seq x y z
N MET A 1 2.92 15.72 -46.95
CA MET A 1 1.74 15.98 -46.09
C MET A 1 1.62 15.03 -44.89
N PHE A 2 2.12 13.79 -44.97
CA PHE A 2 2.29 12.85 -43.84
C PHE A 2 3.00 13.46 -42.60
N LYS A 3 3.93 14.38 -42.81
CA LYS A 3 4.66 15.10 -41.74
C LYS A 3 3.77 15.94 -40.80
N LYS A 4 2.59 16.40 -41.25
CA LYS A 4 1.69 17.23 -40.40
C LYS A 4 0.82 16.39 -39.45
N CYS A 5 0.52 15.15 -39.79
CA CYS A 5 -0.19 14.23 -38.89
C CYS A 5 0.72 13.62 -37.82
N ILE A 6 2.01 13.40 -38.15
CA ILE A 6 3.02 12.98 -37.16
C ILE A 6 3.24 14.08 -36.12
N ALA A 7 3.23 15.36 -36.50
CA ALA A 7 3.36 16.47 -35.56
C ALA A 7 2.17 16.59 -34.58
N ALA A 8 0.95 16.26 -35.02
CA ALA A 8 -0.24 16.25 -34.15
C ALA A 8 -0.25 15.04 -33.20
N LEU A 9 0.23 13.87 -33.65
CA LEU A 9 0.38 12.68 -32.81
C LEU A 9 1.51 12.86 -31.78
N ALA A 10 2.60 13.54 -32.15
CA ALA A 10 3.71 13.85 -31.26
C ALA A 10 3.35 14.89 -30.19
N LEU A 11 2.43 15.83 -30.46
CA LEU A 11 1.96 16.80 -29.47
C LEU A 11 0.97 16.21 -28.45
N VAL A 12 0.19 15.20 -28.85
CA VAL A 12 -0.78 14.52 -27.94
C VAL A 12 -0.07 13.46 -27.08
N ALA A 13 1.03 12.87 -27.57
CA ALA A 13 1.85 11.95 -26.78
C ALA A 13 2.56 12.62 -25.59
N THR A 14 2.78 13.94 -25.63
CA THR A 14 3.45 14.69 -24.55
C THR A 14 2.49 15.18 -23.45
N SER A 15 1.18 14.98 -23.56
CA SER A 15 0.19 15.50 -22.61
C SER A 15 -0.47 14.45 -21.71
N LEU A 16 0.03 13.21 -21.70
CA LEU A 16 -0.39 12.18 -20.74
C LEU A 16 0.36 12.32 -19.41
N THR A 17 0.41 13.52 -18.85
CA THR A 17 0.80 13.68 -17.45
C THR A 17 -0.32 13.10 -16.61
N ALA A 18 -0.01 12.12 -15.74
CA ALA A 18 -0.96 11.62 -14.75
C ALA A 18 -1.56 12.83 -14.00
N GLN A 19 -2.87 13.03 -14.14
CA GLN A 19 -3.56 14.07 -13.40
C GLN A 19 -3.86 13.53 -12.01
N ALA A 20 -3.69 14.36 -10.99
CA ALA A 20 -4.13 14.03 -9.66
C ALA A 20 -5.67 13.91 -9.64
N ASP A 21 -6.16 12.86 -8.98
CA ASP A 21 -7.58 12.53 -8.82
C ASP A 21 -7.93 12.46 -7.33
N MET A 22 -9.23 12.57 -6.99
CA MET A 22 -9.74 12.71 -5.64
C MET A 22 -10.70 11.58 -5.28
N ILE A 23 -10.35 10.77 -4.27
CA ILE A 23 -11.21 9.69 -3.76
C ILE A 23 -11.43 9.89 -2.27
N GLY A 24 -12.68 10.12 -1.86
CA GLY A 24 -13.01 10.30 -0.43
C GLY A 24 -12.29 11.49 0.24
N GLY A 25 -11.89 12.50 -0.54
CA GLY A 25 -11.12 13.65 -0.05
C GLY A 25 -9.60 13.46 -0.02
N VAL A 26 -9.10 12.30 -0.46
CA VAL A 26 -7.68 12.00 -0.64
C VAL A 26 -7.30 12.24 -2.09
N GLU A 27 -6.30 13.07 -2.32
CA GLU A 27 -5.68 13.26 -3.62
C GLU A 27 -4.67 12.13 -3.87
N TYR A 28 -4.70 11.53 -5.06
CA TYR A 28 -3.70 10.55 -5.49
C TYR A 28 -3.27 10.79 -6.94
N THR A 29 -2.05 10.39 -7.28
CA THR A 29 -1.55 10.40 -8.67
C THR A 29 -1.47 8.97 -9.20
N PRO A 30 -2.13 8.65 -10.33
CA PRO A 30 -2.07 7.32 -10.92
C PRO A 30 -0.65 6.87 -11.30
N GLY A 31 -0.37 5.59 -11.11
CA GLY A 31 0.91 4.94 -11.41
C GLY A 31 1.50 4.15 -10.22
N PRO A 32 2.75 3.67 -10.36
CA PRO A 32 3.49 3.06 -9.27
C PRO A 32 3.71 4.05 -8.13
N PHE A 33 3.62 3.57 -6.89
CA PHE A 33 3.79 4.41 -5.72
C PHE A 33 4.66 3.77 -4.63
N THR A 34 5.30 4.66 -3.87
CA THR A 34 5.85 4.38 -2.55
C THR A 34 5.32 5.46 -1.61
N THR A 35 4.73 5.03 -0.51
CA THR A 35 4.26 5.91 0.56
C THR A 35 4.97 5.54 1.85
N VAL A 36 5.88 6.42 2.27
CA VAL A 36 6.63 6.29 3.52
C VAL A 36 5.80 6.92 4.63
N THR A 37 5.36 6.15 5.61
CA THR A 37 4.53 6.65 6.71
C THR A 37 5.31 7.60 7.61
N GLY A 38 4.56 8.35 8.44
CA GLY A 38 5.14 8.98 9.62
C GLY A 38 5.54 7.96 10.69
N ALA A 39 5.60 8.43 11.94
CA ALA A 39 5.79 7.53 13.08
C ALA A 39 4.62 6.55 13.19
N ILE A 40 4.94 5.28 13.31
CA ILE A 40 4.00 4.19 13.57
C ILE A 40 4.33 3.54 14.91
N GLU A 41 3.31 2.99 15.56
CA GLU A 41 3.46 2.28 16.83
C GLU A 41 3.05 0.82 16.64
N GLN A 42 3.91 -0.09 17.06
CA GLN A 42 3.63 -1.51 17.17
C GLN A 42 3.41 -1.88 18.63
N LYS A 43 2.40 -2.71 18.87
CA LYS A 43 2.19 -3.47 20.09
C LYS A 43 2.22 -4.95 19.77
N LEU A 44 3.15 -5.69 20.37
CA LEU A 44 3.34 -7.13 20.19
C LEU A 44 3.19 -7.85 21.54
N ASN A 45 2.37 -8.88 21.58
CA ASN A 45 2.33 -9.82 22.69
C ASN A 45 3.42 -10.88 22.50
N PRO A 46 4.51 -10.87 23.29
CA PRO A 46 5.62 -11.80 23.10
C PRO A 46 5.28 -13.25 23.44
N VAL A 47 4.14 -13.51 24.09
CA VAL A 47 3.68 -14.86 24.43
C VAL A 47 2.88 -15.48 23.30
N THR A 48 1.95 -14.72 22.71
CA THR A 48 1.06 -15.22 21.64
C THR A 48 1.60 -14.97 20.23
N GLY A 49 2.53 -14.01 20.07
CA GLY A 49 2.99 -13.53 18.77
C GLY A 49 2.00 -12.57 18.10
N GLU A 50 0.85 -12.30 18.70
CA GLU A 50 -0.14 -11.36 18.16
C GLU A 50 0.41 -9.94 18.21
N PHE A 51 0.22 -9.20 17.11
CA PHE A 51 0.60 -7.80 17.06
C PHE A 51 -0.48 -6.92 16.46
N THR A 52 -0.39 -5.64 16.79
CA THR A 52 -1.16 -4.56 16.16
C THR A 52 -0.21 -3.43 15.84
N VAL A 53 -0.37 -2.84 14.66
CA VAL A 53 0.35 -1.62 14.28
C VAL A 53 -0.66 -0.55 13.95
N THR A 54 -0.43 0.65 14.46
CA THR A 54 -1.24 1.82 14.14
C THR A 54 -0.34 2.95 13.66
N GLY A 55 -0.86 3.77 12.77
CA GLY A 55 -0.08 4.85 12.18
C GLY A 55 -0.92 5.87 11.43
N SER A 56 -0.28 6.98 11.07
CA SER A 56 -0.86 8.02 10.23
C SER A 56 -0.07 8.15 8.92
N LEU A 57 -0.81 8.37 7.83
CA LEU A 57 -0.27 8.67 6.51
C LEU A 57 -0.27 10.17 6.22
N ASN A 58 -0.70 11.03 7.15
CA ASN A 58 -0.77 12.49 6.93
C ASN A 58 0.58 13.16 6.71
N THR A 59 1.61 12.63 7.37
CA THR A 59 2.99 13.09 7.21
C THR A 59 3.76 12.22 6.23
N ALA A 60 3.06 11.34 5.52
CA ALA A 60 3.71 10.43 4.61
C ALA A 60 4.28 11.18 3.41
N THR A 61 5.43 10.71 2.94
CA THR A 61 5.95 11.12 1.64
C THR A 61 5.50 10.09 0.62
N GLY A 62 4.68 10.50 -0.35
CA GLY A 62 4.11 9.61 -1.35
C GLY A 62 3.13 10.36 -2.25
N PRO A 63 2.45 9.67 -3.19
CA PRO A 63 1.49 10.31 -4.08
C PRO A 63 0.14 10.58 -3.42
N PHE A 64 -0.07 10.16 -2.17
CA PHE A 64 -1.31 10.40 -1.43
C PHE A 64 -1.18 11.67 -0.59
N THR A 65 -2.05 12.65 -0.85
CA THR A 65 -2.12 13.86 -0.03
C THR A 65 -3.54 14.07 0.45
N CYS A 66 -3.69 14.34 1.74
CA CYS A 66 -4.97 14.80 2.26
C CYS A 66 -4.85 16.15 2.96
N ALA A 67 -5.22 17.21 2.24
CA ALA A 67 -5.10 18.58 2.73
C ALA A 67 -6.13 18.93 3.83
N SER A 68 -7.29 18.28 3.83
CA SER A 68 -8.41 18.57 4.74
C SER A 68 -8.91 17.35 5.51
N CYS A 69 -8.11 16.30 5.61
CA CYS A 69 -8.48 15.08 6.33
C CYS A 69 -7.28 14.40 6.99
N GLU A 70 -7.58 13.37 7.77
CA GLU A 70 -6.62 12.47 8.38
C GLU A 70 -6.76 11.05 7.84
N LEU A 71 -5.65 10.52 7.33
CA LEU A 71 -5.45 9.13 6.96
C LEU A 71 -4.75 8.41 8.09
N THR A 72 -5.43 7.40 8.65
CA THR A 72 -4.88 6.50 9.66
C THR A 72 -5.02 5.07 9.18
N PHE A 73 -4.12 4.20 9.63
CA PHE A 73 -4.26 2.78 9.37
C PHE A 73 -4.15 1.95 10.65
N VAL A 74 -4.80 0.80 10.63
CA VAL A 74 -4.70 -0.23 11.67
C VAL A 74 -4.37 -1.54 10.98
N MET A 75 -3.27 -2.15 11.40
CA MET A 75 -2.83 -3.46 10.94
C MET A 75 -2.93 -4.45 12.10
N GLY A 76 -3.43 -5.65 11.84
CA GLY A 76 -3.54 -6.71 12.85
C GLY A 76 -4.14 -7.99 12.29
N GLY A 77 -4.62 -8.87 13.16
CA GLY A 77 -5.32 -10.11 12.76
C GLY A 77 -4.41 -11.21 12.18
N TYR A 78 -3.09 -10.99 12.18
CA TYR A 78 -2.12 -11.98 11.73
C TYR A 78 -2.05 -13.14 12.72
N THR A 79 -2.01 -14.35 12.19
CA THR A 79 -1.89 -15.59 12.97
C THR A 79 -0.53 -16.20 12.74
N LEU A 80 0.14 -16.63 13.82
CA LEU A 80 1.46 -17.26 13.71
C LEU A 80 1.30 -18.65 13.05
N ALA A 81 1.90 -18.83 11.87
CA ALA A 81 1.73 -20.03 11.06
C ALA A 81 2.64 -21.19 11.54
N ALA A 82 3.77 -20.87 12.16
CA ALA A 82 4.74 -21.84 12.66
C ALA A 82 5.51 -21.29 13.87
N PRO A 83 6.11 -22.15 14.72
CA PRO A 83 7.11 -21.71 15.69
C PRO A 83 8.21 -20.88 15.00
N PRO A 84 8.80 -19.89 15.69
CA PRO A 84 9.84 -19.07 15.10
C PRO A 84 11.03 -19.92 14.61
N ILE A 85 11.63 -19.46 13.52
CA ILE A 85 12.89 -19.99 13.04
C ILE A 85 13.99 -19.26 13.82
N ASP A 86 14.52 -19.93 14.83
CA ASP A 86 15.55 -19.38 15.72
C ASP A 86 16.86 -19.16 14.96
N GLY A 87 17.35 -17.93 14.98
CA GLY A 87 18.66 -17.57 14.45
C GLY A 87 19.60 -17.13 15.56
N ILE A 88 20.91 -17.10 15.26
CA ILE A 88 21.92 -16.70 16.26
C ILE A 88 21.77 -15.21 16.66
N PHE A 89 21.26 -14.37 15.75
CA PHE A 89 21.11 -12.92 15.93
C PHE A 89 19.73 -12.38 15.53
N SER A 90 18.86 -13.24 15.00
CA SER A 90 17.54 -12.85 14.51
C SER A 90 16.60 -14.04 14.53
N ASP A 91 15.44 -13.88 15.14
CA ASP A 91 14.37 -14.87 15.08
C ASP A 91 13.35 -14.44 14.03
N THR A 92 13.00 -15.37 13.13
CA THR A 92 12.03 -15.12 12.06
C THR A 92 10.68 -15.71 12.44
N TYR A 93 9.64 -14.90 12.33
CA TYR A 93 8.25 -15.25 12.60
C TYR A 93 7.45 -15.18 11.32
N ILE A 94 6.73 -16.26 11.01
CA ILE A 94 5.93 -16.40 9.79
C ILE A 94 4.45 -16.33 10.18
N TYR A 95 3.71 -15.45 9.50
CA TYR A 95 2.30 -15.21 9.75
C TYR A 95 1.46 -15.42 8.50
N THR A 96 0.20 -15.80 8.73
CA THR A 96 -0.84 -15.96 7.70
C THR A 96 -2.08 -15.13 8.04
N GLY A 97 -2.83 -14.75 7.01
CA GLY A 97 -4.01 -13.88 7.11
C GLY A 97 -3.66 -12.44 7.46
N GLY A 98 -4.45 -11.81 8.34
CA GLY A 98 -4.25 -10.43 8.76
C GLY A 98 -4.91 -9.40 7.85
N THR A 99 -5.07 -8.19 8.37
CA THR A 99 -5.69 -7.08 7.67
C THR A 99 -4.91 -5.78 7.87
N ILE A 100 -5.05 -4.88 6.91
CA ILE A 100 -4.69 -3.47 7.06
C ILE A 100 -5.87 -2.62 6.58
N ASP A 101 -6.51 -1.94 7.52
CA ASP A 101 -7.58 -1.01 7.20
C ASP A 101 -7.06 0.42 7.23
N ILE A 102 -7.28 1.15 6.15
CA ILE A 102 -6.96 2.57 6.02
C ILE A 102 -8.25 3.37 6.10
N TYR A 103 -8.30 4.30 7.05
CA TYR A 103 -9.44 5.14 7.32
C TYR A 103 -9.15 6.59 6.94
N VAL A 104 -10.16 7.24 6.37
CA VAL A 104 -10.18 8.67 6.11
C VAL A 104 -11.12 9.37 7.09
N GLN A 105 -10.64 10.46 7.70
CA GLN A 105 -11.40 11.28 8.63
C GLN A 105 -11.33 12.74 8.22
N GLN A 106 -12.46 13.31 7.79
CA GLN A 106 -12.49 14.72 7.38
C GLN A 106 -12.22 15.66 8.56
N ALA A 107 -11.55 16.79 8.31
CA ALA A 107 -11.26 17.79 9.33
C ALA A 107 -12.55 18.27 10.02
N GLY A 108 -12.59 18.21 11.34
CA GLY A 108 -13.77 18.57 12.14
C GLY A 108 -14.85 17.48 12.23
N SER A 109 -14.63 16.31 11.62
CA SER A 109 -15.48 15.13 11.80
C SER A 109 -14.94 14.20 12.88
N THR A 110 -15.80 13.49 13.58
CA THR A 110 -15.45 12.34 14.43
C THR A 110 -15.58 11.01 13.71
N ASP A 111 -16.24 11.01 12.55
CA ASP A 111 -16.53 9.81 11.79
C ASP A 111 -15.34 9.44 10.90
N LYS A 112 -15.06 8.13 10.86
CA LYS A 112 -14.00 7.54 10.04
C LYS A 112 -14.64 6.68 8.98
N ASP A 113 -14.37 6.99 7.71
CA ASP A 113 -14.80 6.18 6.59
C ASP A 113 -13.68 5.22 6.20
N LEU A 114 -14.03 3.96 5.87
CA LEU A 114 -13.08 2.98 5.37
C LEU A 114 -12.67 3.36 3.93
N TRP A 115 -11.46 3.86 3.78
CA TRP A 115 -10.94 4.34 2.51
C TRP A 115 -10.37 3.19 1.68
N LEU A 116 -9.57 2.32 2.29
CA LEU A 116 -9.01 1.13 1.66
C LEU A 116 -8.96 0.01 2.70
N ALA A 117 -9.43 -1.18 2.31
CA ALA A 117 -9.39 -2.38 3.13
C ALA A 117 -8.47 -3.40 2.44
N LEU A 118 -7.50 -3.90 3.20
CA LEU A 118 -6.48 -4.82 2.71
C LEU A 118 -6.50 -6.10 3.54
N GLU A 119 -6.35 -7.24 2.87
CA GLU A 119 -6.20 -8.56 3.50
C GLU A 119 -4.81 -9.14 3.16
N GLY A 120 -4.25 -9.97 4.04
CA GLY A 120 -2.99 -10.65 3.79
C GLY A 120 -3.07 -11.55 2.55
N HIS A 121 -2.18 -11.31 1.59
CA HIS A 121 -1.99 -12.13 0.41
C HIS A 121 -0.93 -13.20 0.71
N ASP A 122 -1.34 -14.46 0.68
CA ASP A 122 -0.42 -15.57 0.91
C ASP A 122 0.50 -15.78 -0.30
N VAL A 123 1.81 -15.79 -0.05
CA VAL A 123 2.83 -16.12 -1.06
C VAL A 123 3.59 -17.39 -0.65
N ASP A 124 3.92 -18.24 -1.62
CA ASP A 124 4.86 -19.35 -1.41
C ASP A 124 6.25 -18.98 -1.95
N GLN A 125 7.22 -18.82 -1.04
CA GLN A 125 8.63 -18.60 -1.39
C GLN A 125 9.55 -19.72 -0.89
N GLY A 126 9.02 -20.94 -0.74
CA GLY A 126 9.79 -22.13 -0.41
C GLY A 126 9.91 -22.43 1.08
N PHE A 127 9.16 -21.73 1.93
CA PHE A 127 9.06 -21.99 3.38
C PHE A 127 7.61 -22.24 3.84
N GLY A 128 6.69 -22.44 2.89
CA GLY A 128 5.24 -22.47 3.12
C GLY A 128 4.58 -21.14 2.82
N ASP A 129 3.25 -21.17 2.73
CA ASP A 129 2.42 -19.99 2.47
C ASP A 129 2.50 -19.01 3.64
N TYR A 130 2.72 -17.72 3.34
CA TYR A 130 2.71 -16.65 4.32
C TYR A 130 2.19 -15.34 3.74
N SER A 131 1.50 -14.56 4.57
CA SER A 131 1.09 -13.20 4.23
C SER A 131 2.02 -12.15 4.82
N PHE A 132 2.74 -12.49 5.90
CA PHE A 132 3.66 -11.57 6.56
C PHE A 132 4.83 -12.32 7.22
N ILE A 133 6.03 -11.74 7.10
CA ILE A 133 7.24 -12.19 7.80
C ILE A 133 7.72 -11.08 8.72
N GLY A 134 7.86 -11.39 10.00
CA GLY A 134 8.49 -10.54 11.00
C GLY A 134 9.88 -11.06 11.39
N ASN A 135 10.82 -10.17 11.66
CA ASN A 135 12.11 -10.51 12.25
C ASN A 135 12.32 -9.75 13.55
N VAL A 136 12.73 -10.48 14.59
CA VAL A 136 13.16 -9.92 15.87
C VAL A 136 14.68 -9.97 15.90
N ASN A 137 15.33 -8.82 15.82
CA ASN A 137 16.79 -8.74 15.85
C ASN A 137 17.26 -8.45 17.26
N GLY A 138 18.28 -9.18 17.73
CA GLY A 138 18.74 -9.04 19.11
C GLY A 138 19.94 -9.89 19.47
N PHE A 139 20.40 -9.74 20.71
CA PHE A 139 21.45 -10.58 21.30
C PHE A 139 21.18 -10.81 22.78
N SER A 140 21.35 -12.05 23.24
CA SER A 140 21.35 -12.42 24.68
C SER A 140 20.15 -11.87 25.47
N GLY A 141 18.93 -11.99 24.92
CA GLY A 141 17.70 -11.53 25.57
C GLY A 141 17.40 -10.04 25.46
N SER A 142 18.18 -9.29 24.67
CA SER A 142 17.91 -7.89 24.34
C SER A 142 17.50 -7.76 22.87
N ILE A 143 16.32 -7.21 22.64
CA ILE A 143 15.81 -6.90 21.30
C ILE A 143 16.33 -5.52 20.90
N THR A 144 17.01 -5.43 19.75
CA THR A 144 17.58 -4.19 19.24
C THR A 144 16.70 -3.54 18.17
N SER A 145 16.00 -4.33 17.36
CA SER A 145 15.06 -3.84 16.34
C SER A 145 14.07 -4.91 15.92
N LEU A 146 12.96 -4.47 15.35
CA LEU A 146 11.94 -5.34 14.74
C LEU A 146 11.76 -4.91 13.30
N THR A 147 11.66 -5.86 12.38
CA THR A 147 11.30 -5.58 10.98
C THR A 147 10.17 -6.49 10.55
N GLY A 148 9.42 -6.07 9.54
CA GLY A 148 8.40 -6.93 8.95
C GLY A 148 8.09 -6.57 7.51
N THR A 149 7.71 -7.57 6.73
CA THR A 149 7.26 -7.42 5.35
C THR A 149 6.00 -8.23 5.16
N GLY A 150 4.96 -7.62 4.59
CA GLY A 150 3.72 -8.29 4.22
C GLY A 150 3.27 -7.96 2.81
N TYR A 151 2.51 -8.89 2.23
CA TYR A 151 1.86 -8.74 0.94
C TYR A 151 0.35 -8.73 1.13
N LEU A 152 -0.35 -7.94 0.34
CA LEU A 152 -1.72 -7.56 0.63
C LEU A 152 -2.55 -7.51 -0.65
N ASP A 153 -3.79 -7.99 -0.54
CA ASP A 153 -4.85 -7.86 -1.54
C ASP A 153 -5.83 -6.76 -1.14
N VAL A 154 -6.32 -6.02 -2.11
CA VAL A 154 -7.37 -5.02 -1.95
C VAL A 154 -8.72 -5.72 -1.95
N VAL A 155 -9.41 -5.65 -0.82
CA VAL A 155 -10.69 -6.37 -0.60
C VAL A 155 -11.88 -5.43 -0.42
N GLY A 156 -11.65 -4.12 -0.32
CA GLY A 156 -12.73 -3.14 -0.19
C GLY A 156 -12.30 -1.72 0.16
N GLY A 157 -13.28 -0.91 0.56
CA GLY A 157 -13.11 0.53 0.79
C GLY A 157 -13.52 1.38 -0.40
N ILE A 158 -13.67 2.69 -0.17
CA ILE A 158 -14.12 3.66 -1.19
C ILE A 158 -13.13 3.75 -2.37
N ALA A 159 -11.83 3.48 -2.12
CA ALA A 159 -10.78 3.53 -3.12
C ALA A 159 -10.44 2.18 -3.77
N ALA A 160 -11.09 1.08 -3.40
CA ALA A 160 -10.69 -0.28 -3.79
C ALA A 160 -10.41 -0.45 -5.29
N ASP A 161 -11.33 0.00 -6.15
CA ASP A 161 -11.26 -0.13 -7.61
C ASP A 161 -10.02 0.54 -8.24
N ASN A 162 -9.38 1.46 -7.52
CA ASN A 162 -8.19 2.16 -7.98
C ASN A 162 -6.88 1.46 -7.54
N PHE A 163 -6.94 0.45 -6.67
CA PHE A 163 -5.77 -0.21 -6.08
C PHE A 163 -5.70 -1.73 -6.32
N ASP A 164 -6.82 -2.38 -6.71
CA ASP A 164 -6.88 -3.81 -7.11
C ASP A 164 -6.20 -4.01 -8.48
N THR A 165 -4.87 -4.04 -8.47
CA THR A 165 -4.01 -4.05 -9.67
C THR A 165 -3.47 -5.43 -10.00
N ASN A 166 -3.32 -6.29 -9.01
CA ASN A 166 -2.69 -7.61 -9.09
C ASN A 166 -1.30 -7.62 -9.76
N VAL A 167 -0.52 -6.53 -9.60
CA VAL A 167 0.80 -6.38 -10.27
C VAL A 167 1.99 -6.76 -9.38
N GLY A 168 1.75 -7.00 -8.10
CA GLY A 168 2.77 -7.36 -7.13
C GLY A 168 3.19 -8.82 -7.22
N ILE A 169 3.80 -9.29 -6.14
CA ILE A 169 4.28 -10.67 -6.07
C ILE A 169 3.10 -11.62 -5.98
N ASP A 170 3.12 -12.70 -6.76
CA ASP A 170 2.05 -13.72 -6.80
C ASP A 170 0.62 -13.18 -7.06
N GLY A 171 0.51 -11.94 -7.55
CA GLY A 171 -0.78 -11.27 -7.76
C GLY A 171 -1.21 -10.35 -6.63
N SER A 172 -0.41 -10.14 -5.59
CA SER A 172 -0.71 -9.15 -4.54
C SER A 172 -0.86 -7.74 -5.12
N ASP A 173 -1.64 -6.88 -4.47
CA ASP A 173 -1.81 -5.48 -4.84
C ASP A 173 -0.77 -4.55 -4.22
N ILE A 174 -0.50 -4.73 -2.92
CA ILE A 174 0.30 -3.82 -2.12
C ILE A 174 1.29 -4.63 -1.25
N ALA A 175 2.51 -4.14 -1.13
CA ALA A 175 3.48 -4.60 -0.15
C ALA A 175 3.65 -3.57 0.97
N PHE A 176 3.67 -4.04 2.22
CA PHE A 176 3.98 -3.24 3.40
C PHE A 176 5.34 -3.67 3.98
N ASN A 177 6.19 -2.70 4.28
CA ASN A 177 7.45 -2.91 5.01
C ASN A 177 7.45 -2.08 6.28
N GLY A 178 7.70 -2.68 7.44
CA GLY A 178 7.81 -2.01 8.73
C GLY A 178 9.21 -2.15 9.32
N SER A 179 9.68 -1.09 9.97
CA SER A 179 10.92 -1.08 10.74
C SER A 179 10.72 -0.33 12.04
N PHE A 180 11.02 -0.99 13.16
CA PHE A 180 10.82 -0.46 14.50
C PHE A 180 12.10 -0.52 15.32
N GLY A 181 12.28 0.48 16.16
CA GLY A 181 13.40 0.55 17.09
C GLY A 181 13.31 -0.48 18.20
N SER A 182 14.21 -0.35 19.18
CA SER A 182 14.24 -1.24 20.34
C SER A 182 12.93 -1.09 21.15
N PRO A 183 12.21 -2.20 21.40
CA PRO A 183 10.94 -2.15 22.11
C PRO A 183 11.12 -1.90 23.61
N LEU A 184 10.08 -1.38 24.24
CA LEU A 184 9.91 -1.33 25.70
C LEU A 184 8.74 -2.21 26.12
N TYR A 185 8.74 -2.69 27.36
CA TYR A 185 7.59 -3.41 27.92
C TYR A 185 6.54 -2.43 28.46
N ASP A 186 5.28 -2.62 28.09
CA ASP A 186 4.16 -1.95 28.75
C ASP A 186 3.82 -2.63 30.10
N SER A 187 2.88 -2.04 30.85
CA SER A 187 2.44 -2.56 32.15
C SER A 187 1.77 -3.94 32.09
N GLN A 188 1.40 -4.40 30.89
CA GLN A 188 0.75 -5.67 30.63
C GLN A 188 1.75 -6.71 30.07
N GLY A 189 3.03 -6.35 29.91
CA GLY A 189 4.07 -7.23 29.39
C GLY A 189 4.15 -7.30 27.86
N ASN A 190 3.45 -6.43 27.14
CA ASN A 190 3.57 -6.33 25.68
C ASN A 190 4.80 -5.51 25.30
N LEU A 191 5.42 -5.87 24.18
CA LEU A 191 6.47 -5.10 23.56
C LEU A 191 5.85 -3.95 22.75
N ILE A 192 6.21 -2.72 23.10
CA ILE A 192 5.82 -1.50 22.38
C ILE A 192 7.05 -0.93 21.68
N ALA A 193 6.96 -0.71 20.38
CA ALA A 193 8.02 -0.10 19.60
C ALA A 193 7.46 0.97 18.68
N THR A 194 8.23 2.02 18.46
CA THR A 194 7.93 3.03 17.44
C THR A 194 8.87 2.87 16.25
N GLY A 195 8.38 3.25 15.08
CA GLY A 195 9.06 2.97 13.83
C GLY A 195 8.52 3.79 12.66
N SER A 196 8.86 3.32 11.47
CA SER A 196 8.31 3.77 10.19
C SER A 196 7.86 2.56 9.38
N GLY A 197 6.91 2.77 8.47
CA GLY A 197 6.53 1.78 7.49
C GLY A 197 6.42 2.37 6.10
N ASP A 198 6.45 1.51 5.10
CA ASP A 198 6.38 1.89 3.69
C ASP A 198 5.35 1.01 2.97
N PHE A 199 4.43 1.65 2.27
CA PHE A 199 3.51 0.98 1.35
C PHE A 199 4.03 1.11 -0.08
N HIS A 200 4.05 0.00 -0.80
CA HIS A 200 4.48 -0.07 -2.20
C HIS A 200 3.39 -0.73 -3.02
N GLY A 201 3.07 -0.17 -4.17
CA GLY A 201 2.07 -0.75 -5.06
C GLY A 201 1.94 0.03 -6.36
N ALA A 202 0.84 -0.21 -7.05
CA ALA A 202 0.43 0.59 -8.19
C ALA A 202 -1.05 0.96 -8.05
N THR A 203 -1.47 1.92 -8.87
CA THR A 203 -2.87 2.30 -9.00
C THR A 203 -3.36 2.09 -10.43
N ILE A 204 -4.66 1.84 -10.58
CA ILE A 204 -5.34 1.75 -11.86
C ILE A 204 -5.68 3.17 -12.34
N PRO A 205 -5.22 3.58 -13.54
CA PRO A 205 -5.66 4.84 -14.13
C PRO A 205 -7.17 4.87 -14.33
N GLU A 206 -7.82 6.01 -14.06
CA GLU A 206 -9.27 6.15 -14.19
C GLU A 206 -9.81 5.61 -15.53
N PRO A 207 -10.95 4.90 -15.53
CA PRO A 207 -11.58 4.40 -16.75
C PRO A 207 -11.87 5.49 -17.80
N ALA A 208 -12.12 6.73 -17.37
CA ALA A 208 -12.37 7.86 -18.24
C ALA A 208 -11.15 8.24 -19.10
N ALA A 209 -9.93 8.13 -18.54
CA ALA A 209 -8.71 8.43 -19.28
C ALA A 209 -8.49 7.44 -20.44
N VAL A 210 -8.74 6.15 -20.20
CA VAL A 210 -8.67 5.11 -21.24
C VAL A 210 -9.76 5.30 -22.30
N ALA A 211 -10.98 5.63 -21.87
CA ALA A 211 -12.09 5.91 -22.78
C ALA A 211 -11.83 7.14 -23.66
N LEU A 212 -11.32 8.23 -23.10
CA LEU A 212 -10.96 9.44 -23.85
C LEU A 212 -9.80 9.20 -24.81
N PHE A 213 -8.80 8.42 -24.42
CA PHE A 213 -7.73 8.00 -25.32
C PHE A 213 -8.27 7.17 -26.48
N GLY A 214 -9.14 6.20 -26.19
CA GLY A 214 -9.84 5.39 -27.20
C GLY A 214 -10.70 6.22 -28.15
N LEU A 215 -11.47 7.17 -27.61
CA LEU A 215 -12.28 8.12 -28.40
C LEU A 215 -11.42 9.05 -29.25
N GLY A 216 -10.29 9.52 -28.73
CA GLY A 216 -9.32 10.31 -29.47
C GLY A 216 -8.76 9.54 -30.68
N LEU A 217 -8.36 8.28 -30.46
CA LEU A 217 -7.91 7.38 -31.52
C LEU A 217 -9.00 7.12 -32.58
N LEU A 218 -10.22 6.87 -32.16
CA LEU A 218 -11.36 6.69 -33.05
C LEU A 218 -11.64 7.95 -33.88
N GLY A 219 -11.58 9.13 -33.26
CA GLY A 219 -11.69 10.42 -33.93
C GLY A 219 -10.61 10.63 -34.99
N CYS A 220 -9.35 10.32 -34.67
CA CYS A 220 -8.24 10.37 -35.61
C CYS A 220 -8.42 9.39 -36.78
N ALA A 221 -8.86 8.16 -36.51
CA ALA A 221 -9.10 7.14 -37.53
C ALA A 221 -10.27 7.50 -38.46
N ALA A 222 -11.33 8.12 -37.92
CA ALA A 222 -12.46 8.62 -38.69
C ALA A 222 -12.04 9.79 -39.61
N MET A 223 -11.24 10.72 -39.11
CA MET A 223 -10.68 11.81 -39.91
C MET A 223 -9.73 11.33 -41.01
N ALA A 224 -8.91 10.31 -40.74
CA ALA A 224 -8.02 9.71 -41.74
C ALA A 224 -8.79 9.02 -42.87
N ARG A 225 -9.91 8.35 -42.56
CA ARG A 225 -10.79 7.73 -43.56
C ARG A 225 -11.50 8.75 -44.45
N ARG A 226 -11.97 9.86 -43.86
CA ARG A 226 -12.70 10.92 -44.58
C ARG A 226 -11.87 11.67 -45.64
N ARG A 227 -10.55 11.50 -45.64
CA ARG A 227 -9.62 12.09 -46.62
C ARG A 227 -9.23 11.14 -47.77
N LYS A 228 -9.64 9.87 -47.72
CA LYS A 228 -9.44 8.89 -48.80
C LYS A 228 -10.65 8.75 -49.74
N ALA A 229 -11.81 9.23 -49.32
CA ALA A 229 -12.98 9.46 -50.18
C ALA A 229 -12.95 10.90 -50.69
#